data_AF-A0A0S4TF49-F1
#
_entry.id   AF-A0A0S4TF49-F1
#
_cell.length_a   1.000
_cell.length_b   1.000
_cell.length_c   1.000
_cell.angle_alpha   90.00
_cell.angle_beta   90.00
_cell.angle_gamma   90.00
#
_symmetry.space_group_name_H-M   'P 1'
#
loop_
_entity.id
_entity.type
_entity.pdbx_description
1 polymer ?
#
loop_
_entity_poly.entity_id
_entity_poly.type
_entity_poly.pdbx_seq_one_letter_code
_entity_poly.pdbx_strand_id
1 'polypeptide(L)'
;METTRSEYEFCQTILDNYDKYNDLIKKNQGCTHDRSKERELYERSTTDKLKAIRLFYNKIEEAILEYKNALIYVDYTFPENKNLEEEYNQLITRINLNLSACFLKINEFNMAMLHCNNVLKNDPNNIKVSINL
;
A
#
# COMPACT_ATOMS: atom_id res chain seq x y z
N MET A 1 13.72 -19.44 2.87
CA MET A 1 14.23 -19.19 4.25
C MET A 1 13.04 -19.25 5.16
N GLU A 2 12.96 -20.29 6.00
CA GLU A 2 11.85 -20.45 6.94
C GLU A 2 12.02 -19.43 8.07
N THR A 3 11.23 -18.35 8.03
CA THR A 3 11.07 -17.43 9.16
C THR A 3 10.58 -18.21 10.37
N THR A 4 11.26 -18.06 11.50
CA THR A 4 10.88 -18.78 12.72
C THR A 4 9.51 -18.28 13.20
N ARG A 5 8.68 -19.17 13.71
CA ARG A 5 7.32 -18.86 14.18
C ARG A 5 7.27 -17.66 15.16
N SER A 6 8.32 -17.49 15.95
CA SER A 6 8.52 -16.35 16.85
C SER A 6 8.67 -15.00 16.13
N GLU A 7 9.36 -14.95 15.00
CA GLU A 7 9.54 -13.72 14.20
C GLU A 7 8.23 -13.31 13.51
N TYR A 8 7.41 -14.28 13.10
CA TYR A 8 6.08 -14.05 12.54
C TYR A 8 5.12 -13.48 13.58
N GLU A 9 5.05 -14.09 14.77
CA GLU A 9 4.18 -13.65 15.87
C GLU A 9 4.51 -12.22 16.34
N PHE A 10 5.79 -11.84 16.36
CA PHE A 10 6.21 -10.47 16.67
C PHE A 10 5.75 -9.45 15.61
N CYS A 11 5.92 -9.77 14.33
CA CYS A 11 5.52 -8.88 13.24
C CYS A 11 4.00 -8.74 13.15
N GLN A 12 3.27 -9.82 13.43
CA GLN A 12 1.81 -9.82 13.50
C GLN A 12 1.32 -8.93 14.64
N THR A 13 1.96 -9.00 15.82
CA THR A 13 1.62 -8.14 16.96
C THR A 13 1.75 -6.65 16.64
N ILE A 14 2.77 -6.27 15.85
CA ILE A 14 2.95 -4.88 15.42
C ILE A 14 1.87 -4.46 14.41
N LEU A 15 1.49 -5.35 13.50
CA LEU A 15 0.43 -5.11 12.51
C LEU A 15 -0.94 -4.96 13.17
N ASP A 16 -1.28 -5.87 14.09
CA ASP A 16 -2.57 -5.89 14.78
C ASP A 16 -2.77 -4.65 15.67
N ASN A 17 -1.67 -3.98 16.04
CA ASN A 17 -1.69 -2.75 16.83
C ASN A 17 -1.33 -1.50 16.00
N TYR A 18 -1.25 -1.61 14.67
CA TYR A 18 -0.76 -0.55 13.80
C TYR A 18 -1.58 0.74 13.92
N ASP A 19 -2.91 0.65 14.06
CA ASP A 19 -3.77 1.83 14.21
C ASP A 19 -3.51 2.58 15.52
N LYS A 20 -3.27 1.87 16.64
CA LYS A 20 -2.81 2.48 17.89
C LYS A 20 -1.45 3.16 17.74
N TYR A 21 -0.54 2.56 16.97
CA TYR A 21 0.77 3.15 16.69
C TYR A 21 0.67 4.39 15.80
N ASN A 22 -0.21 4.37 14.81
CA ASN A 22 -0.42 5.46 13.85
C ASN A 22 -1.12 6.66 14.52
N ASP A 23 -2.08 6.41 15.41
CA ASP A 23 -2.74 7.46 16.20
C ASP A 23 -1.78 8.17 17.17
N LEU A 24 -0.84 7.43 17.78
CA LEU A 24 0.23 8.03 18.60
C LEU A 24 1.17 8.94 17.78
N ILE A 25 1.43 8.61 16.52
CA ILE A 25 2.25 9.43 15.62
C ILE A 25 1.50 10.70 15.20
N LYS A 26 0.21 10.58 14.86
CA LYS A 26 -0.60 11.73 14.43
C LYS A 26 -0.92 12.71 15.56
N LYS A 27 -1.09 12.23 16.79
CA LYS A 27 -1.43 13.08 17.95
C LYS A 27 -0.27 13.95 18.46
N ASN A 28 0.97 13.68 18.01
CA ASN A 28 2.20 14.32 18.50
C ASN A 28 2.80 15.36 17.54
N GLN A 29 2.00 15.99 16.68
CA GLN A 29 2.44 17.15 15.89
C GLN A 29 2.54 18.47 16.70
N GLY A 30 2.58 18.39 18.04
CA GLY A 30 2.89 19.50 18.95
C GLY A 30 4.15 19.21 19.76
N CYS A 31 5.22 19.97 19.50
CA CYS A 31 6.48 20.12 20.23
C CYS A 31 6.67 19.33 21.56
N THR A 32 7.19 18.10 21.46
CA THR A 32 8.29 17.49 22.23
C THR A 32 8.57 16.13 21.60
N HIS A 33 9.45 16.09 20.60
CA HIS A 33 9.65 14.89 19.80
C HIS A 33 10.45 13.85 20.60
N ASP A 34 9.76 12.87 21.18
CA ASP A 34 10.41 11.68 21.73
C ASP A 34 11.01 10.86 20.58
N ARG A 35 12.31 11.07 20.34
CA ARG A 35 13.09 10.36 19.30
C ARG A 35 13.65 9.03 19.79
N SER A 36 13.22 8.54 20.95
CA SER A 36 13.67 7.24 21.48
C SER A 36 13.47 6.11 20.48
N LYS A 37 12.34 6.08 19.76
CA LYS A 37 12.05 5.10 18.70
C LYS A 37 12.94 5.25 17.46
N GLU A 38 13.27 6.47 17.05
CA GLU A 38 14.21 6.71 15.95
C GLU A 38 15.63 6.28 16.34
N ARG A 39 16.01 6.50 17.59
CA ARG A 39 17.30 6.09 18.14
C ARG A 39 17.41 4.58 18.26
N GLU A 40 16.37 3.92 18.76
CA GLU A 40 16.28 2.46 18.79
C GLU A 40 16.40 1.87 17.38
N LEU A 41 15.71 2.47 16.39
CA LEU A 41 15.84 2.06 15.00
C LEU A 41 17.27 2.28 14.48
N TYR A 42 17.92 3.40 14.80
CA TYR A 42 19.30 3.68 14.40
C TYR A 42 20.29 2.66 14.98
N GLU A 43 20.12 2.30 16.25
CA GLU A 43 20.98 1.38 16.99
C GLU A 43 20.77 -0.10 16.61
N ARG A 44 19.63 -0.45 16.00
CA ARG A 44 19.41 -1.81 15.46
C ARG A 44 20.44 -2.19 14.41
N SER A 45 20.76 -3.49 14.37
CA SER A 45 21.67 -4.06 13.40
C SER A 45 21.18 -3.84 11.96
N THR A 46 22.12 -3.73 11.01
CA THR A 46 21.79 -3.65 9.58
C THR A 46 20.96 -4.84 9.13
N THR A 47 21.24 -6.03 9.68
CA THR A 47 20.48 -7.26 9.40
C THR A 47 19.00 -7.15 9.80
N ASP A 48 18.69 -6.59 10.97
CA ASP A 48 17.30 -6.45 11.42
C ASP A 48 16.54 -5.39 10.61
N LYS A 49 17.22 -4.30 10.25
CA LYS A 49 16.68 -3.29 9.33
C LYS A 49 16.35 -3.92 7.98
N LEU A 50 17.25 -4.72 7.41
CA LEU A 50 17.03 -5.42 6.14
C LEU A 50 15.90 -6.45 6.24
N LYS A 51 15.77 -7.19 7.36
CA LYS A 51 14.64 -8.09 7.60
C LYS A 51 13.31 -7.33 7.61
N ALA A 52 13.24 -6.21 8.33
CA ALA A 52 12.05 -5.38 8.39
C ALA A 52 11.67 -4.83 7.00
N ILE A 53 12.66 -4.33 6.24
CA ILE A 53 12.47 -3.84 4.86
C ILE A 53 11.89 -4.96 3.97
N ARG A 54 12.45 -6.17 4.04
CA ARG A 54 11.93 -7.33 3.27
C ARG A 54 10.50 -7.69 3.65
N LEU A 55 10.15 -7.62 4.93
CA LEU A 55 8.79 -7.89 5.39
C LEU A 55 7.79 -6.85 4.86
N PHE A 56 8.18 -5.57 4.82
CA PHE A 56 7.36 -4.53 4.18
C PHE A 56 7.26 -4.73 2.66
N TYR A 57 8.33 -5.21 2.02
CA TYR A 57 8.34 -5.51 0.60
C TYR A 57 7.37 -6.65 0.26
N ASN A 58 7.39 -7.75 1.02
CA ASN A 58 6.45 -8.86 0.83
C ASN A 58 4.98 -8.42 0.96
N LYS A 59 4.67 -7.51 1.88
CA LYS A 59 3.30 -6.95 2.00
C LYS A 59 2.87 -6.16 0.77
N ILE A 60 3.82 -5.55 0.04
CA ILE A 60 3.50 -4.86 -1.21
C ILE A 60 3.16 -5.89 -2.29
N GLU A 61 3.90 -6.99 -2.37
CA GLU A 61 3.61 -8.08 -3.31
C GLU A 61 2.25 -8.74 -3.01
N GLU A 62 1.94 -8.99 -1.74
CA GLU A 62 0.63 -9.47 -1.30
C GLU A 62 -0.49 -8.48 -1.68
N ALA A 63 -0.30 -7.18 -1.43
CA ALA A 63 -1.26 -6.16 -1.82
C ALA A 63 -1.48 -6.11 -3.35
N ILE A 64 -0.42 -6.26 -4.14
CA ILE A 64 -0.52 -6.35 -5.61
C ILE A 64 -1.37 -7.56 -6.01
N LEU A 65 -1.17 -8.71 -5.37
CA LEU A 65 -1.94 -9.93 -5.64
C LEU A 65 -3.43 -9.72 -5.34
N GLU A 66 -3.76 -9.14 -4.19
CA GLU A 66 -5.15 -8.84 -3.81
C GLU A 66 -5.82 -7.87 -4.79
N TYR A 67 -5.13 -6.81 -5.22
CA TYR A 67 -5.68 -5.91 -6.22
C TYR A 67 -5.83 -6.55 -7.60
N LYS A 68 -4.93 -7.45 -8.00
CA LYS A 68 -5.09 -8.24 -9.23
C LYS A 68 -6.33 -9.15 -9.14
N ASN A 69 -6.56 -9.78 -7.99
CA ASN A 69 -7.78 -10.56 -7.76
C ASN A 69 -9.03 -9.67 -7.86
N ALA A 70 -8.99 -8.45 -7.29
CA ALA A 70 -10.07 -7.48 -7.40
C ALA A 70 -10.35 -7.07 -8.86
N LEU A 71 -9.32 -6.94 -9.70
CA LEU A 71 -9.48 -6.68 -11.14
C LEU A 71 -10.20 -7.82 -11.86
N ILE A 72 -10.01 -9.07 -11.45
CA ILE A 72 -10.79 -10.20 -12.00
C ILE A 72 -12.27 -9.99 -11.70
N TYR A 73 -12.64 -9.64 -10.46
CA TYR A 73 -14.05 -9.35 -10.14
C TYR A 73 -14.60 -8.18 -10.96
N VAL A 74 -13.79 -7.14 -11.17
CA VAL A 74 -14.14 -6.01 -12.03
C VAL A 74 -14.49 -6.48 -13.44
N ASP A 75 -13.65 -7.32 -14.06
CA ASP A 75 -13.86 -7.79 -15.44
C ASP A 75 -15.17 -8.58 -15.63
N TYR A 76 -15.70 -9.17 -14.55
CA TYR A 76 -16.96 -9.92 -14.54
C TYR A 76 -18.13 -9.18 -13.88
N THR A 77 -17.96 -7.90 -13.53
CA THR A 77 -19.01 -7.09 -12.91
C THR A 77 -19.59 -6.10 -13.92
N PHE A 78 -20.90 -6.20 -14.14
CA PHE A 78 -21.64 -5.36 -15.08
C PHE A 78 -22.73 -4.58 -14.34
N PRO A 79 -22.51 -3.29 -14.03
CA PRO A 79 -23.48 -2.49 -13.27
C PRO A 79 -24.84 -2.40 -13.97
N GLU A 80 -25.92 -2.67 -13.22
CA GLU A 80 -27.29 -2.71 -13.78
C GLU A 80 -27.95 -1.32 -13.85
N ASN A 81 -27.40 -0.34 -13.13
CA ASN A 81 -27.94 1.01 -13.08
C ASN A 81 -26.83 2.05 -12.87
N LYS A 82 -27.18 3.32 -13.09
CA LYS A 82 -26.23 4.44 -13.05
C LYS A 82 -25.54 4.61 -11.69
N ASN A 83 -26.22 4.38 -10.58
CA ASN A 83 -25.62 4.51 -9.25
C ASN A 83 -24.52 3.45 -9.04
N LEU A 84 -24.80 2.21 -9.45
CA LEU A 84 -23.82 1.12 -9.40
C LEU A 84 -22.68 1.36 -10.39
N GLU A 85 -22.95 1.96 -11.54
CA GLU A 85 -21.94 2.33 -12.54
C GLU A 85 -20.96 3.38 -11.99
N GLU A 86 -21.47 4.39 -11.29
CA GLU A 86 -20.64 5.39 -10.61
C GLU A 86 -19.77 4.75 -9.52
N GLU A 87 -20.33 3.86 -8.69
CA GLU A 87 -19.57 3.14 -7.66
C GLU A 87 -18.49 2.23 -8.27
N TYR A 88 -18.85 1.48 -9.31
CA TYR A 88 -17.95 0.62 -10.07
C TYR A 88 -16.76 1.41 -10.64
N ASN A 89 -17.02 2.54 -11.30
CA ASN A 89 -15.98 3.40 -11.85
C ASN A 89 -15.06 3.99 -10.77
N GLN A 90 -15.61 4.35 -9.61
CA GLN A 90 -14.81 4.80 -8.46
C GLN A 90 -13.91 3.70 -7.91
N LEU A 91 -14.42 2.47 -7.80
CA LEU A 91 -13.64 1.33 -7.31
C LEU A 91 -12.50 0.98 -8.25
N ILE A 92 -12.75 0.89 -9.56
CA ILE A 92 -11.71 0.63 -10.57
C ILE A 92 -10.62 1.69 -10.52
N THR A 93 -11.02 2.96 -10.39
CA THR A 93 -10.08 4.07 -10.29
C THR A 93 -9.19 3.91 -9.05
N ARG A 94 -9.77 3.60 -7.90
CA ARG A 94 -9.00 3.36 -6.65
C ARG A 94 -8.06 2.16 -6.77
N ILE A 95 -8.53 1.06 -7.34
CA ILE A 95 -7.73 -0.16 -7.53
C ILE A 95 -6.51 0.15 -8.41
N ASN A 96 -6.71 0.78 -9.56
CA ASN A 96 -5.60 1.11 -10.47
C ASN A 96 -4.63 2.13 -9.86
N LEU A 97 -5.11 3.14 -9.14
CA LEU A 97 -4.22 4.08 -8.43
C LEU A 97 -3.38 3.37 -7.37
N ASN A 98 -3.98 2.47 -6.57
CA ASN A 98 -3.23 1.73 -5.56
C ASN A 98 -2.23 0.76 -6.19
N LEU A 99 -2.60 0.07 -7.27
CA LEU A 99 -1.67 -0.76 -8.05
C LEU A 99 -0.50 0.06 -8.59
N SER A 100 -0.75 1.25 -9.16
CA SER A 100 0.33 2.12 -9.63
C SER A 100 1.30 2.47 -8.49
N ALA A 101 0.78 2.82 -7.30
CA ALA A 101 1.60 3.15 -6.15
C ALA A 101 2.41 1.95 -5.64
N CYS A 102 1.83 0.74 -5.64
CA CYS A 102 2.54 -0.48 -5.31
C CYS A 102 3.66 -0.79 -6.31
N PHE A 103 3.39 -0.68 -7.62
CA PHE A 103 4.39 -0.91 -8.66
C PHE A 103 5.53 0.10 -8.64
N LEU A 104 5.25 1.38 -8.33
CA LEU A 104 6.31 2.38 -8.10
C LEU A 104 7.22 1.98 -6.95
N LYS A 105 6.67 1.48 -5.84
CA LYS A 105 7.47 1.07 -4.67
C LYS A 105 8.39 -0.12 -4.94
N ILE A 106 8.06 -0.96 -5.92
CA ILE A 106 8.90 -2.08 -6.35
C ILE A 106 9.69 -1.77 -7.63
N ASN A 107 9.71 -0.51 -8.08
CA ASN A 107 10.41 -0.01 -9.27
C ASN A 107 9.96 -0.66 -10.60
N GLU A 108 8.74 -1.19 -10.66
CA GLU A 108 8.13 -1.74 -11.87
C GLU A 108 7.41 -0.62 -12.66
N PHE A 109 8.20 0.33 -13.18
CA PHE A 109 7.67 1.58 -13.76
C PHE A 109 6.72 1.35 -14.93
N ASN A 110 6.98 0.36 -15.78
CA ASN A 110 6.10 0.03 -16.91
C ASN A 110 4.70 -0.37 -16.42
N MET A 111 4.62 -1.15 -15.35
CA MET A 111 3.34 -1.56 -14.75
C MET A 111 2.66 -0.39 -14.04
N ALA A 112 3.43 0.45 -13.35
CA ALA A 112 2.89 1.66 -12.74
C ALA A 112 2.24 2.58 -13.79
N MET A 113 2.95 2.85 -14.90
CA MET A 113 2.44 3.65 -16.02
C MET A 113 1.20 3.03 -16.66
N LEU A 114 1.18 1.71 -16.84
CA LEU A 114 0.01 1.00 -17.37
C LEU A 114 -1.24 1.28 -16.53
N HIS A 115 -1.14 1.16 -15.21
CA HIS A 115 -2.28 1.40 -14.32
C HIS A 115 -2.67 2.88 -14.23
N CYS A 116 -1.70 3.80 -14.24
CA CYS A 116 -1.95 5.24 -14.38
C CYS A 116 -2.73 5.56 -15.66
N ASN A 117 -2.33 4.97 -16.80
CA ASN A 117 -3.00 5.18 -18.08
C ASN A 117 -4.43 4.62 -18.08
N ASN A 118 -4.68 3.49 -17.39
CA ASN A 118 -6.03 2.95 -17.25
C ASN A 118 -6.97 3.88 -16.46
N VAL A 119 -6.45 4.60 -15.47
CA VAL A 119 -7.22 5.65 -14.78
C VAL A 119 -7.51 6.81 -15.73
N LEU A 120 -6.51 7.29 -16.46
CA LEU A 120 -6.65 8.45 -17.37
C LEU A 120 -7.62 8.20 -18.54
N LYS A 121 -7.84 6.94 -18.94
CA LYS A 121 -8.87 6.60 -19.93
C LYS A 121 -10.28 6.97 -19.47
N ASN A 122 -10.55 6.82 -18.16
CA ASN A 122 -11.87 7.06 -17.58
C ASN A 122 -11.97 8.45 -16.92
N ASP A 123 -10.87 8.95 -16.35
CA ASP A 123 -10.76 10.28 -15.76
C ASP A 123 -9.45 10.96 -16.20
N PRO A 124 -9.45 11.64 -17.36
CA PRO A 124 -8.26 12.28 -17.92
C PRO A 124 -7.64 13.38 -17.03
N ASN A 125 -8.41 13.93 -16.09
CA ASN A 125 -7.98 15.03 -15.22
C ASN A 125 -7.62 14.56 -13.80
N ASN A 126 -7.41 13.26 -13.61
CA ASN A 126 -7.15 12.71 -12.29
C ASN A 126 -5.79 13.19 -11.71
N ILE A 127 -5.85 14.11 -10.74
CA ILE A 127 -4.66 14.73 -10.11
C ILE A 127 -3.72 13.69 -9.48
N LYS A 128 -4.25 12.58 -8.96
CA LYS A 128 -3.40 11.55 -8.32
C LYS A 128 -2.51 10.83 -9.32
N VAL A 129 -2.93 10.70 -10.58
CA VAL A 129 -2.07 10.14 -11.62
C VAL A 129 -0.87 11.05 -11.88
N SER A 130 -1.06 12.37 -11.87
CA SER A 130 0.05 13.34 -12.04
C SER A 130 1.07 13.33 -10.89
N ILE A 131 0.69 12.79 -9.72
CA ILE A 131 1.59 12.63 -8.57
C ILE A 131 2.37 11.31 -8.65
N ASN A 132 1.78 10.29 -9.30
CA ASN A 132 2.33 8.95 -9.40
C ASN A 132 3.23 8.75 -10.64
N LEU A 133 3.13 9.63 -11.66
CA LEU A 133 4.05 9.70 -12.80
C LEU A 133 5.23 10.61 -12.47
#